data_AF-A0A258GEI8-F1
#
_entry.id   AF-A0A258GEI8-F1
#
_cell.length_a   1.000
_cell.length_b   1.000
_cell.length_c   1.000
_cell.angle_alpha   90.00
_cell.angle_beta   90.00
_cell.angle_gamma   90.00
#
_symmetry.space_group_name_H-M   'P 1'
#
loop_
_entity.id
_entity.type
_entity.pdbx_description
1 polymer ?
#
loop_
_entity_poly.entity_id
_entity_poly.type
_entity_poly.pdbx_seq_one_letter_code
_entity_poly.pdbx_strand_id
1 'polypeptide(L)'
;MLVVVDATQYVSDEDRLVAKKALKSQKPVLLLLNKSDLKGALPIDEFRRLGIKQIIATSAEHNEGIEEVIEAVTDLIPPARDSKADDIIRVSLIGRPNVGKSNLFNTLAGKQQALVANIAGTTRDVNRIQIRYKGKTIELLDTAGMRKPGKQEVGIEKFSVLRSLQAIEESDICFLLMDANELNTQLDQRLAGIIDEAGKGLVIVVSKWDSLDKDAYTRDSIAPRIARTFDFVPWAPLIFTSSVTGQNVTKLFDLALEIKDRRDQSVKTRLLNDTLQKAVQSHPPAGLKNTHPKLRYIVHTDTSPPWFVIYGSNLRYLHWSYKRYLERQLREVVDYVGTPIKFSFRDEKQLKAERAAKQDAEV
;
A
#
# COMPACT_ATOMS: atom_id res chain seq x y z
N MET A 1 -18.23 9.81 -1.15
CA MET A 1 -18.00 9.49 -2.58
C MET A 1 -18.08 10.79 -3.37
N LEU A 2 -17.14 11.02 -4.27
CA LEU A 2 -17.10 12.23 -5.09
C LEU A 2 -17.71 11.93 -6.45
N VAL A 3 -18.75 12.67 -6.84
CA VAL A 3 -19.28 12.69 -8.21
C VAL A 3 -18.81 13.98 -8.83
N VAL A 4 -18.11 13.91 -9.97
CA VAL A 4 -17.55 15.09 -10.63
C VAL A 4 -18.27 15.30 -11.94
N VAL A 5 -18.72 16.53 -12.19
CA VAL A 5 -19.36 16.96 -13.44
C VAL A 5 -18.66 18.21 -13.99
N ASP A 6 -18.76 18.44 -15.29
CA ASP A 6 -18.22 19.65 -15.93
C ASP A 6 -19.21 20.81 -15.75
N ALA A 7 -18.78 21.89 -15.09
CA ALA A 7 -19.61 23.06 -14.82
C ALA A 7 -20.02 23.80 -16.10
N THR A 8 -19.29 23.62 -17.20
CA THR A 8 -19.55 24.30 -18.49
C THR A 8 -20.62 23.62 -19.34
N GLN A 9 -21.12 22.46 -18.90
CA GLN A 9 -22.08 21.65 -19.65
C GLN A 9 -23.36 21.43 -18.86
N TYR A 10 -24.49 21.44 -19.57
CA TYR A 10 -25.77 21.04 -18.98
C TYR A 10 -25.74 19.56 -18.62
N VAL A 11 -26.44 19.22 -17.54
CA VAL A 11 -26.52 17.85 -17.01
C VAL A 11 -27.04 16.89 -18.08
N SER A 12 -26.22 15.90 -18.43
CA SER A 12 -26.55 14.84 -19.37
C SER A 12 -27.32 13.69 -18.69
N ASP A 13 -27.88 12.78 -19.50
CA ASP A 13 -28.50 11.57 -18.97
C ASP A 13 -27.47 10.60 -18.34
N GLU A 14 -26.21 10.65 -18.78
CA GLU A 14 -25.12 9.88 -18.16
C GLU A 14 -24.82 10.41 -16.75
N ASP A 15 -24.76 11.74 -16.57
CA ASP A 15 -24.57 12.37 -15.25
C ASP A 15 -25.71 12.00 -14.30
N ARG A 16 -26.95 12.01 -14.79
CA ARG A 16 -28.12 11.55 -14.02
C ARG A 16 -28.00 10.09 -13.60
N LEU A 17 -27.52 9.22 -14.51
CA LEU A 17 -27.32 7.81 -14.20
C LEU A 17 -26.26 7.62 -13.12
N VAL A 18 -25.13 8.33 -13.22
CA VAL A 18 -24.03 8.28 -12.26
C VAL A 18 -24.48 8.81 -10.90
N ALA A 19 -25.15 9.96 -10.85
CA ALA A 19 -25.70 10.52 -9.61
C ALA A 19 -26.74 9.58 -8.97
N LYS A 20 -27.61 8.96 -9.77
CA LYS A 20 -28.58 7.98 -9.26
C LYS A 20 -27.92 6.73 -8.69
N LYS A 21 -26.86 6.22 -9.32
CA LYS A 21 -26.05 5.11 -8.78
C LYS A 21 -25.36 5.52 -7.49
N ALA A 22 -24.83 6.75 -7.44
CA ALA A 22 -24.17 7.31 -6.27
C ALA A 22 -25.11 7.39 -5.06
N LEU A 23 -26.30 7.98 -5.24
CA LEU A 23 -27.30 8.12 -4.18
C LEU A 23 -27.83 6.77 -3.68
N LYS A 24 -27.89 5.74 -4.55
CA LYS A 24 -28.26 4.37 -4.15
C LYS A 24 -27.22 3.66 -3.28
N SER A 25 -25.98 4.14 -3.22
CA SER A 25 -24.90 3.48 -2.48
C SER A 25 -25.02 3.58 -0.95
N GLN A 26 -25.95 4.40 -0.44
CA GLN A 26 -26.11 4.74 0.98
C GLN A 26 -24.85 5.34 1.65
N LYS A 27 -23.82 5.68 0.88
CA LYS A 27 -22.65 6.43 1.35
C LYS A 27 -22.88 7.93 1.19
N PRO A 28 -22.22 8.79 1.98
CA PRO A 28 -22.21 10.23 1.73
C PRO A 28 -21.72 10.55 0.30
N VAL A 29 -22.41 11.45 -0.40
CA VAL A 29 -22.10 11.84 -1.78
C VAL A 29 -21.92 13.35 -1.85
N LEU A 30 -20.78 13.78 -2.40
CA LEU A 30 -20.44 15.16 -2.73
C LEU A 30 -20.46 15.31 -4.25
N LEU A 31 -21.09 16.38 -4.75
CA LEU A 31 -21.06 16.75 -6.16
C LEU A 31 -20.01 17.86 -6.37
N LEU A 32 -19.03 17.61 -7.23
CA LEU A 32 -17.99 18.57 -7.58
C LEU A 32 -18.26 19.11 -8.98
N LEU A 33 -18.44 20.42 -9.10
CA LEU A 33 -18.56 21.11 -10.38
C LEU A 33 -17.17 21.55 -10.82
N ASN A 34 -16.51 20.77 -11.68
CA ASN A 34 -15.16 21.11 -12.13
C ASN A 34 -15.20 22.14 -13.27
N LYS A 35 -14.15 22.95 -13.41
CA LYS A 35 -14.04 24.07 -14.37
C LYS A 35 -15.02 25.21 -14.12
N SER A 36 -15.37 25.44 -12.86
CA SER A 36 -16.31 26.51 -12.47
C SER A 36 -15.74 27.91 -12.68
N ASP A 37 -14.44 28.03 -12.93
CA ASP A 37 -13.70 29.27 -13.23
C ASP A 37 -13.92 29.78 -14.66
N LEU A 38 -14.37 28.93 -15.58
CA LEU A 38 -14.55 29.29 -16.98
C LEU A 38 -15.79 30.18 -17.17
N LYS A 39 -15.69 31.18 -18.07
CA LYS A 39 -16.81 32.11 -18.38
C LYS A 39 -18.11 31.43 -18.85
N GLY A 40 -18.04 30.16 -19.27
CA GLY A 40 -19.19 29.36 -19.68
C GLY A 40 -19.76 28.48 -18.56
N ALA A 41 -19.28 28.59 -17.33
CA ALA A 41 -19.77 27.82 -16.20
C ALA A 41 -21.23 28.16 -15.90
N LEU A 42 -22.05 27.12 -15.77
CA LEU A 42 -23.45 27.24 -15.43
C LEU A 42 -23.62 27.48 -13.92
N PRO A 43 -24.70 28.18 -13.50
CA PRO A 43 -25.01 28.37 -12.09
C PRO A 43 -25.19 27.03 -11.35
N ILE A 44 -24.81 26.98 -10.07
CA ILE A 44 -24.93 25.79 -9.21
C ILE A 44 -26.37 25.21 -9.21
N ASP A 45 -27.38 26.07 -9.31
CA ASP A 45 -28.79 25.68 -9.33
C ASP A 45 -29.14 24.70 -10.47
N GLU A 46 -28.46 24.80 -11.62
CA GLU A 46 -28.62 23.88 -12.75
C GLU A 46 -28.25 22.44 -12.40
N PHE A 47 -27.45 22.22 -11.36
CA PHE A 47 -26.98 20.90 -10.97
C PHE A 47 -27.77 20.30 -9.80
N ARG A 48 -28.63 21.10 -9.13
CA ARG A 48 -29.50 20.61 -8.04
C ARG A 48 -30.45 19.49 -8.48
N ARG A 49 -30.80 19.44 -9.77
CA ARG A 49 -31.61 18.36 -10.38
C ARG A 49 -30.98 16.96 -10.28
N LEU A 50 -29.68 16.86 -10.00
CA LEU A 50 -29.01 15.59 -9.74
C LEU A 50 -29.34 14.99 -8.37
N GLY A 51 -30.02 15.74 -7.49
CA GLY A 51 -30.50 15.27 -6.19
C GLY A 51 -29.40 15.13 -5.12
N ILE A 52 -28.18 15.54 -5.41
CA ILE A 52 -27.07 15.57 -4.47
C ILE A 52 -27.06 16.94 -3.78
N LYS A 53 -27.14 16.96 -2.45
CA LYS A 53 -27.32 18.20 -1.66
C LYS A 53 -26.03 19.01 -1.49
N GLN A 54 -24.92 18.34 -1.24
CA GLN A 54 -23.62 19.00 -1.07
C GLN A 54 -22.98 19.17 -2.44
N ILE A 55 -22.90 20.41 -2.90
CA ILE A 55 -22.36 20.79 -4.21
C ILE A 55 -21.23 21.78 -3.97
N ILE A 56 -20.04 21.48 -4.49
CA ILE A 56 -18.85 22.33 -4.35
C ILE A 56 -18.36 22.70 -5.75
N ALA A 57 -18.21 24.00 -6.00
CA ALA A 57 -17.63 24.52 -7.23
C ALA A 57 -16.09 24.42 -7.15
N THR A 58 -15.47 23.85 -8.18
CA THR A 58 -14.03 23.56 -8.18
C THR A 58 -13.38 23.95 -9.50
N SER A 59 -12.09 24.28 -9.41
CA SER A 59 -11.19 24.35 -10.56
C SER A 59 -9.93 23.56 -10.23
N ALA A 60 -9.78 22.38 -10.83
CA ALA A 60 -8.58 21.57 -10.64
C ALA A 60 -7.32 22.24 -11.20
N GLU A 61 -7.44 23.04 -12.27
CA GLU A 61 -6.30 23.72 -12.90
C GLU A 61 -5.82 24.93 -12.08
N HIS A 62 -6.75 25.65 -11.45
CA HIS A 62 -6.44 26.84 -10.64
C HIS A 62 -6.40 26.58 -9.13
N ASN A 63 -6.60 25.31 -8.72
CA ASN A 63 -6.65 24.89 -7.32
C ASN A 63 -7.71 25.64 -6.49
N GLU A 64 -8.84 25.99 -7.12
CA GLU A 64 -9.96 26.68 -6.47
C GLU A 64 -11.01 25.68 -5.97
N GLY A 65 -11.57 25.94 -4.79
CA GLY A 65 -12.57 25.07 -4.15
C GLY A 65 -12.02 23.74 -3.60
N ILE A 66 -10.73 23.44 -3.82
CA ILE A 66 -10.11 22.18 -3.37
C ILE A 66 -10.04 22.09 -1.85
N GLU A 67 -9.79 23.20 -1.16
CA GLU A 67 -9.75 23.24 0.31
C GLU A 67 -11.12 22.93 0.92
N GLU A 68 -12.19 23.52 0.36
CA GLU A 68 -13.58 23.22 0.74
C GLU A 68 -13.93 21.74 0.50
N VAL A 69 -13.43 21.15 -0.61
CA VAL A 69 -13.60 19.70 -0.84
C VAL A 69 -12.89 18.88 0.24
N ILE A 70 -11.66 19.25 0.62
CA ILE A 70 -10.90 18.54 1.65
C ILE A 70 -11.60 18.64 3.00
N GLU A 71 -12.09 19.81 3.39
CA GLU A 71 -12.86 20.02 4.62
C GLU A 71 -14.14 19.18 4.63
N ALA A 72 -14.95 19.29 3.57
CA ALA A 72 -16.19 18.54 3.46
C ALA A 72 -15.96 17.01 3.47
N VAL A 73 -14.88 16.53 2.85
CA VAL A 73 -14.50 15.11 2.92
C VAL A 73 -14.07 14.73 4.34
N THR A 74 -13.31 15.58 5.02
CA THR A 74 -12.81 15.33 6.38
C THR A 74 -13.97 15.23 7.38
N ASP A 75 -14.97 16.11 7.28
CA ASP A 75 -16.17 16.07 8.12
C ASP A 75 -17.03 14.82 7.91
N LEU A 76 -17.04 14.29 6.69
CA LEU A 76 -17.78 13.08 6.34
C LEU A 76 -17.04 11.79 6.71
N ILE A 77 -15.73 11.86 6.94
CA ILE A 77 -14.95 10.73 7.43
C ILE A 77 -15.28 10.61 8.92
N PRO A 78 -15.85 9.47 9.37
CA PRO A 78 -16.11 9.28 10.79
C PRO A 78 -14.81 9.45 11.57
N PRO A 79 -14.82 10.14 12.72
CA PRO A 79 -13.62 10.33 13.52
C PRO A 79 -12.99 8.97 13.76
N ALA A 80 -11.69 8.86 13.48
CA ALA A 80 -10.96 7.61 13.68
C ALA A 80 -11.22 7.13 15.10
N ARG A 81 -12.02 6.07 15.23
CA ARG A 81 -12.08 5.36 16.50
C ARG A 81 -10.74 4.67 16.61
N ASP A 82 -10.00 4.94 17.68
CA ASP A 82 -8.98 4.04 18.17
C ASP A 82 -9.67 2.70 18.49
N SER A 83 -10.01 1.91 17.48
CA SER A 83 -10.15 0.49 17.71
C SER A 83 -8.77 0.06 18.15
N LYS A 84 -8.64 -0.45 19.37
CA LYS A 84 -7.44 -1.19 19.76
C LYS A 84 -7.09 -2.09 18.59
N ALA A 85 -5.94 -1.84 17.96
CA ALA A 85 -5.42 -2.75 16.95
C ALA A 85 -5.49 -4.13 17.59
N ASP A 86 -6.24 -5.03 16.96
CA ASP A 86 -6.19 -6.41 17.40
C ASP A 86 -4.74 -6.89 17.21
N ASP A 87 -4.25 -7.73 18.12
CA ASP A 87 -2.88 -8.27 18.03
C ASP A 87 -2.80 -9.39 16.96
N ILE A 88 -3.56 -9.21 15.87
CA ILE A 88 -3.74 -10.12 14.76
C ILE A 88 -2.91 -9.61 13.59
N ILE A 89 -1.96 -10.41 13.14
CA ILE A 89 -1.12 -10.12 11.98
C ILE A 89 -1.83 -10.67 10.74
N ARG A 90 -2.29 -9.78 9.87
CA ARG A 90 -2.99 -10.17 8.64
C ARG A 90 -2.00 -10.42 7.53
N VAL A 91 -1.98 -11.65 7.01
CA VAL A 91 -1.05 -12.08 5.97
C VAL A 91 -1.84 -12.54 4.75
N SER A 92 -1.57 -11.94 3.58
CA SER A 92 -2.22 -12.34 2.33
C SER A 92 -1.28 -13.15 1.44
N LEU A 93 -1.82 -14.15 0.74
CA LEU A 93 -1.09 -14.88 -0.31
C LEU A 93 -1.44 -14.27 -1.67
N ILE A 94 -0.49 -13.56 -2.27
CA ILE A 94 -0.63 -12.84 -3.54
C ILE A 94 0.16 -13.56 -4.63
N GLY A 95 -0.28 -13.47 -5.89
CA GLY A 95 0.47 -14.01 -7.03
C GLY A 95 -0.44 -14.44 -8.17
N ARG A 96 0.15 -14.84 -9.29
CA ARG A 96 -0.58 -15.27 -10.49
C ARG A 96 -1.44 -16.52 -10.26
N PRO A 97 -2.43 -16.79 -11.12
CA PRO A 97 -3.12 -18.09 -11.09
C PRO A 97 -2.14 -19.26 -11.13
N ASN A 98 -2.47 -20.36 -10.46
CA ASN A 98 -1.73 -21.64 -10.50
C ASN A 98 -0.30 -21.67 -9.94
N VAL A 99 0.22 -20.57 -9.35
CA VAL A 99 1.53 -20.55 -8.67
C VAL A 99 1.57 -21.30 -7.33
N GLY A 100 0.51 -22.04 -6.98
CA GLY A 100 0.47 -22.85 -5.75
C GLY A 100 0.00 -22.13 -4.48
N LYS A 101 -0.67 -20.97 -4.60
CA LYS A 101 -1.29 -20.24 -3.46
C LYS A 101 -2.16 -21.13 -2.57
N SER A 102 -3.16 -21.80 -3.15
CA SER A 102 -4.09 -22.65 -2.40
C SER A 102 -3.40 -23.85 -1.76
N ASN A 103 -2.39 -24.42 -2.42
CA ASN A 103 -1.58 -25.49 -1.82
C ASN A 103 -0.80 -24.98 -0.62
N LEU A 104 -0.13 -23.83 -0.73
CA LEU A 104 0.57 -23.23 0.40
C LEU A 104 -0.37 -22.83 1.53
N PHE A 105 -1.53 -22.25 1.22
CA PHE A 105 -2.57 -21.92 2.19
C PHE A 105 -3.01 -23.15 3.01
N ASN A 106 -3.35 -24.24 2.32
CA ASN A 106 -3.77 -25.48 2.96
C ASN A 106 -2.64 -26.12 3.77
N THR A 107 -1.40 -26.08 3.28
CA THR A 107 -0.24 -26.57 4.05
C THR A 107 0.01 -25.72 5.30
N LEU A 108 -0.08 -24.39 5.20
CA LEU A 108 0.06 -23.48 6.33
C LEU A 108 -1.05 -23.70 7.38
N ALA A 109 -2.29 -23.83 6.93
CA ALA A 109 -3.44 -24.14 7.78
C ALA A 109 -3.32 -25.52 8.45
N GLY A 110 -2.88 -26.54 7.70
CA GLY A 110 -2.73 -27.91 8.18
C GLY A 110 -1.56 -28.10 9.16
N LYS A 111 -0.46 -27.35 9.01
CA LYS A 111 0.72 -27.47 9.90
C LYS A 111 0.52 -26.92 11.31
N GLN A 112 -0.56 -26.16 11.55
CA GLN A 112 -0.87 -25.54 12.84
C GLN A 112 -2.30 -25.88 13.31
N GLN A 113 -2.73 -27.14 13.12
CA GLN A 113 -3.96 -27.66 13.71
C GLN A 113 -3.90 -27.62 15.25
N ALA A 114 -4.23 -26.48 15.84
CA ALA A 114 -4.47 -26.39 17.28
C ALA A 114 -5.57 -25.39 17.67
N LEU A 115 -5.87 -24.34 16.89
CA LEU A 115 -6.94 -23.39 17.22
C LEU A 115 -7.52 -22.75 15.94
N VAL A 116 -8.19 -23.55 15.09
CA VAL A 116 -8.99 -22.99 13.99
C VAL A 116 -10.33 -22.54 14.57
N ALA A 117 -10.49 -21.25 14.85
CA ALA A 117 -11.80 -20.67 15.04
C ALA A 117 -12.43 -20.49 13.65
N ASN A 118 -13.24 -21.47 13.21
CA ASN A 118 -14.11 -21.28 12.06
C ASN A 118 -15.14 -20.20 12.42
N ILE A 119 -14.91 -18.94 12.04
CA ILE A 119 -15.96 -17.93 12.05
C ILE A 119 -16.86 -18.23 10.85
N ALA A 120 -17.71 -19.24 11.01
CA ALA A 120 -18.75 -19.58 10.06
C ALA A 120 -19.84 -18.49 10.12
N GLY A 121 -19.76 -17.50 9.25
CA GLY A 121 -20.86 -16.53 9.12
C GLY A 121 -20.52 -15.16 8.54
N THR A 122 -19.89 -15.09 7.39
CA THR A 122 -20.10 -13.96 6.46
C THR A 122 -19.92 -14.45 5.03
N THR A 123 -20.97 -14.27 4.23
CA THR A 123 -21.03 -14.65 2.83
C THR A 123 -20.14 -13.76 1.95
N ARG A 124 -19.52 -14.42 0.95
CA ARG A 124 -18.84 -13.92 -0.26
C ARG A 124 -17.38 -13.42 -0.10
N ASP A 125 -16.46 -14.34 -0.41
CA ASP A 125 -15.26 -14.15 -1.24
C ASP A 125 -13.84 -14.09 -0.64
N VAL A 126 -13.61 -14.29 0.66
CA VAL A 126 -12.25 -14.51 1.20
C VAL A 126 -12.26 -15.66 2.21
N ASN A 127 -11.50 -16.73 1.98
CA ASN A 127 -11.25 -17.71 3.03
C ASN A 127 -10.25 -17.11 4.00
N ARG A 128 -10.67 -16.95 5.25
CA ARG A 128 -9.83 -16.47 6.35
C ARG A 128 -9.58 -17.61 7.31
N ILE A 129 -8.32 -17.81 7.71
CA ILE A 129 -7.96 -18.78 8.75
C ILE A 129 -7.08 -18.08 9.76
N GLN A 130 -7.47 -18.19 11.04
CA GLN A 130 -6.65 -17.72 12.14
C GLN A 130 -5.78 -18.85 12.67
N ILE A 131 -4.51 -18.55 12.86
CA ILE A 131 -3.48 -19.48 13.31
C ILE A 131 -2.76 -18.85 14.49
N ARG A 132 -2.60 -19.59 15.59
CA ARG A 132 -1.78 -19.13 16.71
C ARG A 132 -0.36 -19.65 16.58
N TYR A 133 0.61 -18.75 16.43
CA TYR A 133 2.01 -19.10 16.27
C TYR A 133 2.89 -18.29 17.24
N LYS A 134 3.71 -18.96 18.04
CA LYS A 134 4.59 -18.35 19.07
C LYS A 134 3.88 -17.30 19.94
N GLY A 135 2.63 -17.58 20.32
CA GLY A 135 1.82 -16.70 21.17
C GLY A 135 1.10 -15.55 20.45
N LYS A 136 1.41 -15.29 19.17
CA LYS A 136 0.75 -14.30 18.31
C LYS A 136 -0.33 -14.94 17.45
N THR A 137 -1.33 -14.16 17.05
CA THR A 137 -2.38 -14.60 16.12
C THR A 137 -2.05 -14.10 14.72
N ILE A 138 -2.01 -15.01 13.76
CA ILE A 138 -1.81 -14.71 12.34
C ILE A 138 -3.11 -15.07 11.62
N GLU A 139 -3.70 -14.11 10.92
CA GLU A 139 -4.85 -14.33 10.04
C GLU A 139 -4.36 -14.44 8.60
N LEU A 140 -4.51 -15.62 8.00
CA LEU A 140 -4.22 -15.86 6.59
C LEU A 140 -5.42 -15.49 5.73
N LEU A 141 -5.22 -14.59 4.77
CA LEU A 141 -6.19 -14.15 3.78
C LEU A 141 -5.92 -14.85 2.44
N ASP A 142 -6.88 -15.64 1.94
CA ASP A 142 -6.80 -16.21 0.59
C ASP A 142 -7.48 -15.31 -0.45
N THR A 143 -6.67 -14.78 -1.36
CA THR A 143 -7.10 -13.93 -2.49
C THR A 143 -7.82 -14.68 -3.59
N ALA A 144 -7.64 -16.00 -3.62
CA ALA A 144 -8.22 -16.88 -4.60
C ALA A 144 -9.18 -17.81 -3.88
N GLY A 145 -10.38 -17.29 -3.54
CA GLY A 145 -11.51 -18.09 -3.08
C GLY A 145 -11.52 -19.44 -3.79
N MET A 146 -11.45 -20.50 -2.98
CA MET A 146 -11.28 -21.90 -3.40
C MET A 146 -11.97 -22.16 -4.74
N ARG A 147 -11.18 -22.47 -5.77
CA ARG A 147 -11.71 -23.23 -6.90
C ARG A 147 -12.25 -24.54 -6.31
N LYS A 148 -13.56 -24.77 -6.37
CA LYS A 148 -14.05 -26.16 -6.37
C LYS A 148 -13.37 -26.85 -7.56
N PRO A 149 -12.69 -28.00 -7.37
CA PRO A 149 -12.10 -28.72 -8.50
C PRO A 149 -13.22 -29.04 -9.51
N GLY A 150 -13.05 -28.61 -10.78
CA GLY A 150 -13.94 -28.99 -11.88
C GLY A 150 -14.65 -27.87 -12.67
N LYS A 151 -14.61 -26.59 -12.27
CA LYS A 151 -15.17 -25.49 -13.09
C LYS A 151 -14.10 -24.48 -13.50
N GLN A 152 -13.69 -24.54 -14.77
CA GLN A 152 -13.00 -23.45 -15.43
C GLN A 152 -14.06 -22.50 -15.99
N GLU A 153 -14.28 -21.36 -15.34
CA GLU A 153 -15.01 -20.26 -15.98
C GLU A 153 -13.99 -19.38 -16.72
N VAL A 154 -14.25 -19.13 -18.00
CA VAL A 154 -13.39 -18.33 -18.88
C VAL A 154 -13.67 -16.85 -18.59
N GLY A 155 -12.64 -16.04 -18.32
CA GLY A 155 -12.76 -14.58 -18.03
C GLY A 155 -12.17 -14.08 -16.69
N ILE A 156 -11.42 -14.93 -15.96
CA ILE A 156 -11.05 -14.76 -14.54
C ILE A 156 -9.87 -13.82 -14.26
N GLU A 157 -9.06 -13.43 -15.26
CA GLU A 157 -7.82 -12.69 -15.00
C GLU A 157 -8.05 -11.30 -14.37
N LYS A 158 -9.03 -10.52 -14.87
CA LYS A 158 -9.36 -9.19 -14.31
C LYS A 158 -9.88 -9.28 -12.87
N PHE A 159 -10.69 -10.30 -12.57
CA PHE A 159 -11.19 -10.55 -11.21
C PHE A 159 -10.09 -10.99 -10.25
N SER A 160 -9.09 -11.73 -10.73
CA SER A 160 -7.94 -12.16 -9.92
C SER A 160 -7.10 -10.98 -9.44
N VAL A 161 -6.94 -9.94 -10.26
CA VAL A 161 -6.19 -8.73 -9.88
C VAL A 161 -6.97 -7.90 -8.85
N LEU A 162 -8.26 -7.65 -9.07
CA LEU A 162 -9.09 -6.89 -8.13
C LEU A 162 -9.12 -7.53 -6.73
N ARG A 163 -9.22 -8.86 -6.64
CA ARG A 163 -9.15 -9.59 -5.37
C ARG A 163 -7.78 -9.50 -4.72
N SER A 164 -6.71 -9.50 -5.52
CA SER A 164 -5.36 -9.29 -5.00
C SER A 164 -5.22 -7.89 -4.40
N LEU A 165 -5.78 -6.86 -5.05
CA LEU A 165 -5.77 -5.48 -4.53
C LEU A 165 -6.50 -5.38 -3.18
N GLN A 166 -7.71 -5.95 -3.07
CA GLN A 166 -8.47 -5.95 -1.82
C GLN A 166 -7.70 -6.63 -0.69
N ALA A 167 -7.08 -7.77 -0.97
CA ALA A 167 -6.32 -8.48 0.05
C ALA A 167 -5.01 -7.79 0.44
N ILE A 168 -4.36 -7.09 -0.50
CA ILE A 168 -3.22 -6.22 -0.19
C ILE A 168 -3.67 -5.15 0.80
N GLU A 169 -4.79 -4.47 0.52
CA GLU A 169 -5.36 -3.42 1.38
C GLU A 169 -5.68 -3.94 2.80
N GLU A 170 -6.30 -5.12 2.92
CA GLU A 170 -6.65 -5.75 4.20
C GLU A 170 -5.44 -6.34 4.96
N SER A 171 -4.34 -6.65 4.28
CA SER A 171 -3.19 -7.31 4.91
C SER A 171 -2.18 -6.33 5.51
N ASP A 172 -1.45 -6.78 6.54
CA ASP A 172 -0.24 -6.12 7.03
C ASP A 172 0.98 -6.54 6.20
N ILE A 173 1.01 -7.81 5.79
CA ILE A 173 2.12 -8.46 5.10
C ILE A 173 1.58 -9.28 3.93
N CYS A 174 2.20 -9.15 2.77
CA CYS A 174 1.90 -9.89 1.56
C CYS A 174 3.02 -10.90 1.27
N PHE A 175 2.65 -12.16 1.09
CA PHE A 175 3.51 -13.18 0.50
C PHE A 175 3.25 -13.22 -1.00
N LEU A 176 4.18 -12.71 -1.79
CA LEU A 176 4.10 -12.75 -3.25
C LEU A 176 4.69 -14.07 -3.75
N LEU A 177 3.81 -14.98 -4.18
CA LEU A 177 4.18 -16.29 -4.68
C LEU A 177 4.50 -16.25 -6.17
N MET A 178 5.61 -16.89 -6.53
CA MET A 178 6.03 -17.16 -7.91
C MET A 178 6.31 -18.65 -8.09
N ASP A 179 6.01 -19.21 -9.26
CA ASP A 179 6.32 -20.59 -9.58
C ASP A 179 7.81 -20.74 -9.90
N ALA A 180 8.50 -21.73 -9.30
CA ALA A 180 9.89 -22.03 -9.59
C ALA A 180 10.18 -22.30 -11.08
N ASN A 181 9.19 -22.78 -11.84
CA ASN A 181 9.31 -23.05 -13.27
C ASN A 181 9.06 -21.82 -14.15
N GLU A 182 8.44 -20.78 -13.62
CA GLU A 182 8.03 -19.59 -14.35
C GLU A 182 8.21 -18.34 -13.49
N LEU A 183 9.48 -17.93 -13.37
CA LEU A 183 9.91 -16.82 -12.54
C LEU A 183 9.85 -15.48 -13.30
N ASN A 184 9.81 -14.38 -12.55
CA ASN A 184 10.07 -13.01 -13.05
C ASN A 184 9.07 -12.49 -14.09
N THR A 185 7.80 -12.88 -14.00
CA THR A 185 6.78 -12.37 -14.93
C THR A 185 6.46 -10.89 -14.67
N GLN A 186 5.91 -10.19 -15.68
CA GLN A 186 5.51 -8.79 -15.54
C GLN A 186 4.41 -8.58 -14.50
N LEU A 187 3.51 -9.55 -14.35
CA LEU A 187 2.41 -9.47 -13.38
C LEU A 187 2.94 -9.59 -11.94
N ASP A 188 3.96 -10.42 -11.71
CA ASP A 188 4.61 -10.52 -10.38
C ASP A 188 5.27 -9.19 -9.99
N GLN A 189 5.99 -8.56 -10.93
CA GLN A 189 6.60 -7.23 -10.71
C GLN A 189 5.54 -6.16 -10.43
N ARG A 190 4.44 -6.14 -11.19
CA ARG A 190 3.33 -5.20 -10.98
C ARG A 190 2.71 -5.37 -9.59
N LEU A 191 2.47 -6.61 -9.16
CA LEU A 191 1.92 -6.91 -7.84
C LEU A 191 2.88 -6.47 -6.72
N ALA A 192 4.18 -6.74 -6.86
CA ALA A 192 5.18 -6.24 -5.91
C ALA A 192 5.20 -4.70 -5.80
N GLY A 193 5.10 -4.01 -6.94
CA GLY A 193 5.02 -2.53 -6.96
C GLY A 193 3.80 -2.01 -6.21
N ILE A 194 2.64 -2.62 -6.43
CA ILE A 194 1.40 -2.24 -5.71
C ILE A 194 1.52 -2.51 -4.21
N ILE A 195 2.13 -3.62 -3.80
CA ILE A 195 2.36 -3.96 -2.39
C ILE A 195 3.26 -2.92 -1.73
N ASP A 196 4.36 -2.53 -2.40
CA ASP A 196 5.25 -1.46 -1.91
C ASP A 196 4.51 -0.13 -1.84
N GLU A 197 3.81 0.30 -2.89
CA GLU A 197 3.01 1.53 -2.91
C GLU A 197 2.00 1.59 -1.75
N ALA A 198 1.33 0.46 -1.47
CA ALA A 198 0.39 0.32 -0.35
C ALA A 198 1.08 0.27 1.04
N GLY A 199 2.41 0.27 1.10
CA GLY A 199 3.17 0.28 2.34
C GLY A 199 3.12 -1.03 3.12
N LYS A 200 2.78 -2.14 2.46
CA LYS A 200 2.62 -3.45 3.12
C LYS A 200 3.96 -4.18 3.23
N GLY A 201 4.08 -5.08 4.21
CA GLY A 201 5.24 -5.95 4.30
C GLY A 201 5.27 -6.88 3.09
N LEU A 202 6.46 -7.22 2.60
CA LEU A 202 6.60 -8.06 1.40
C LEU A 202 7.61 -9.17 1.64
N VAL A 203 7.21 -10.39 1.32
CA VAL A 203 8.10 -11.55 1.18
C VAL A 203 7.90 -12.14 -0.21
N ILE A 204 8.98 -12.33 -0.94
CA ILE A 204 8.97 -13.02 -2.24
C ILE A 204 9.13 -14.51 -1.97
N VAL A 205 8.11 -15.29 -2.35
CA VAL A 205 8.03 -16.72 -2.09
C VAL A 205 8.11 -17.47 -3.42
N VAL A 206 9.21 -18.17 -3.65
CA VAL A 206 9.31 -19.11 -4.78
C VAL A 206 8.69 -20.43 -4.34
N SER A 207 7.57 -20.80 -4.95
CA SER A 207 6.81 -22.00 -4.66
C SER A 207 7.20 -23.16 -5.59
N LYS A 208 6.68 -24.36 -5.30
CA LYS A 208 6.93 -25.60 -6.07
C LYS A 208 8.42 -25.89 -6.27
N TRP A 209 9.24 -25.50 -5.29
CA TRP A 209 10.68 -25.70 -5.40
C TRP A 209 11.03 -27.17 -5.63
N ASP A 210 10.25 -28.12 -5.09
CA ASP A 210 10.36 -29.56 -5.32
C ASP A 210 10.29 -30.00 -6.78
N SER A 211 9.64 -29.23 -7.66
CA SER A 211 9.43 -29.61 -9.07
C SER A 211 10.61 -29.36 -10.00
N LEU A 212 11.63 -28.60 -9.55
CA LEU A 212 12.83 -28.39 -10.34
C LEU A 212 13.81 -29.55 -10.14
N ASP A 213 14.44 -29.98 -11.24
CA ASP A 213 15.67 -30.76 -11.18
C ASP A 213 16.80 -29.86 -10.63
N LYS A 214 17.32 -30.25 -9.46
CA LYS A 214 18.23 -29.41 -8.67
C LYS A 214 19.63 -29.98 -8.69
N ASP A 215 20.58 -29.09 -8.98
CA ASP A 215 21.97 -29.25 -8.60
C ASP A 215 22.30 -28.29 -7.44
N ALA A 216 23.47 -28.46 -6.83
CA ALA A 216 23.93 -27.62 -5.71
C ALA A 216 23.88 -26.11 -6.02
N TYR A 217 23.96 -25.72 -7.29
CA TYR A 217 24.06 -24.34 -7.77
C TYR A 217 22.73 -23.75 -8.27
N THR A 218 21.64 -24.53 -8.34
CA THR A 218 20.37 -24.06 -8.91
C THR A 218 19.80 -22.87 -8.14
N ARG A 219 20.00 -22.82 -6.82
CA ARG A 219 19.60 -21.67 -6.01
C ARG A 219 20.46 -20.43 -6.30
N ASP A 220 21.77 -20.61 -6.40
CA ASP A 220 22.73 -19.51 -6.57
C ASP A 220 22.66 -18.89 -7.96
N SER A 221 22.15 -19.62 -8.96
CA SER A 221 21.89 -19.08 -10.29
C SER A 221 20.54 -18.34 -10.38
N ILE A 222 19.52 -18.81 -9.66
CA ILE A 222 18.16 -18.27 -9.73
C ILE A 222 17.99 -17.02 -8.84
N ALA A 223 18.48 -17.07 -7.59
CA ALA A 223 18.26 -15.99 -6.63
C ALA A 223 18.75 -14.62 -7.12
N PRO A 224 19.95 -14.47 -7.73
CA PRO A 224 20.39 -13.19 -8.26
C PRO A 224 19.53 -12.68 -9.42
N ARG A 225 18.97 -13.58 -10.24
CA ARG A 225 18.07 -13.20 -11.34
C ARG A 225 16.78 -12.61 -10.80
N ILE A 226 16.21 -13.22 -9.75
CA ILE A 226 15.03 -12.68 -9.06
C ILE A 226 15.38 -11.34 -8.41
N ALA A 227 16.48 -11.26 -7.67
CA ALA A 227 16.91 -10.03 -7.01
C ALA A 227 17.09 -8.86 -7.97
N ARG A 228 17.61 -9.10 -9.19
CA ARG A 228 17.71 -8.06 -10.24
C ARG A 228 16.35 -7.62 -10.77
N THR A 229 15.39 -8.54 -10.90
CA THR A 229 14.04 -8.22 -11.36
C THR A 229 13.24 -7.42 -10.33
N PHE A 230 13.51 -7.63 -9.04
CA PHE A 230 12.84 -6.97 -7.92
C PHE A 230 13.75 -5.93 -7.23
N ASP A 231 14.65 -5.30 -7.99
CA ASP A 231 15.64 -4.34 -7.48
C ASP A 231 15.01 -3.07 -6.87
N PHE A 232 13.74 -2.80 -7.21
CA PHE A 232 12.91 -1.73 -6.64
C PHE A 232 12.37 -2.07 -5.24
N VAL A 233 12.35 -3.35 -4.85
CA VAL A 233 12.04 -3.81 -3.49
C VAL A 233 13.18 -4.67 -2.92
N PRO A 234 14.41 -4.14 -2.85
CA PRO A 234 15.60 -4.93 -2.48
C PRO A 234 15.58 -5.37 -1.01
N TRP A 235 14.69 -4.79 -0.22
CA TRP A 235 14.47 -5.09 1.19
C TRP A 235 13.56 -6.30 1.42
N ALA A 236 12.87 -6.81 0.39
CA ALA A 236 11.96 -7.95 0.52
C ALA A 236 12.74 -9.28 0.62
N PRO A 237 12.53 -10.10 1.67
CA PRO A 237 13.14 -11.41 1.78
C PRO A 237 12.71 -12.33 0.64
N LEU A 238 13.66 -13.11 0.13
CA LEU A 238 13.44 -14.18 -0.84
C LEU A 238 13.51 -15.54 -0.17
N ILE A 239 12.44 -16.32 -0.27
CA ILE A 239 12.37 -17.67 0.31
C ILE A 239 11.85 -18.70 -0.70
N PHE A 240 12.54 -19.84 -0.77
CA PHE A 240 12.15 -20.98 -1.59
C PHE A 240 11.37 -21.97 -0.74
N THR A 241 10.17 -22.34 -1.18
CA THR A 241 9.24 -23.20 -0.44
C THR A 241 8.69 -24.31 -1.31
N SER A 242 8.27 -25.39 -0.66
CA SER A 242 7.54 -26.49 -1.29
C SER A 242 6.41 -26.91 -0.38
N SER A 243 5.17 -26.75 -0.86
CA SER A 243 3.98 -27.19 -0.13
C SER A 243 3.87 -28.72 -0.07
N VAL A 244 4.44 -29.42 -1.07
CA VAL A 244 4.44 -30.88 -1.17
C VAL A 244 5.35 -31.51 -0.13
N THR A 245 6.61 -31.04 -0.07
CA THR A 245 7.59 -31.55 0.90
C THR A 245 7.50 -30.87 2.26
N GLY A 246 6.80 -29.72 2.33
CA GLY A 246 6.74 -28.87 3.51
C GLY A 246 7.99 -28.02 3.76
N GLN A 247 8.97 -28.03 2.84
CA GLN A 247 10.22 -27.29 2.96
C GLN A 247 9.99 -25.78 3.15
N ASN A 248 10.60 -25.21 4.19
CA ASN A 248 10.57 -23.78 4.55
C ASN A 248 9.17 -23.16 4.75
N VAL A 249 8.09 -23.95 4.76
CA VAL A 249 6.72 -23.43 4.93
C VAL A 249 6.52 -22.79 6.31
N THR A 250 7.06 -23.38 7.38
CA THR A 250 6.95 -22.83 8.74
C THR A 250 7.74 -21.53 8.94
N LYS A 251 8.85 -21.36 8.21
CA LYS A 251 9.67 -20.15 8.25
C LYS A 251 8.92 -18.92 7.75
N LEU A 252 7.85 -19.10 6.97
CA LEU A 252 6.98 -17.99 6.58
C LEU A 252 6.29 -17.36 7.79
N PHE A 253 5.91 -18.16 8.80
CA PHE A 253 5.36 -17.61 10.04
C PHE A 253 6.41 -16.83 10.83
N ASP A 254 7.64 -17.34 10.91
CA ASP A 254 8.75 -16.62 11.54
C ASP A 254 9.00 -15.27 10.85
N LEU A 255 9.06 -15.26 9.51
CA LEU A 255 9.21 -14.04 8.73
C LEU A 255 8.05 -13.06 8.94
N ALA A 256 6.81 -13.54 9.05
CA ALA A 256 5.66 -12.67 9.33
C ALA A 256 5.78 -11.98 10.69
N LEU A 257 6.19 -12.72 11.73
CA LEU A 257 6.42 -12.14 13.06
C LEU A 257 7.57 -11.14 13.05
N GLU A 258 8.72 -11.50 12.48
CA GLU A 258 9.89 -10.62 12.40
C GLU A 258 9.56 -9.33 11.62
N ILE A 259 8.83 -9.43 10.52
CA ILE A 259 8.42 -8.26 9.75
C ILE A 259 7.46 -7.39 10.57
N LYS A 260 6.51 -7.98 11.31
CA LYS A 260 5.62 -7.20 12.18
C LYS A 260 6.41 -6.44 13.23
N ASP A 261 7.35 -7.10 13.90
CA ASP A 261 8.19 -6.48 14.93
C ASP A 261 9.06 -5.35 14.34
N ARG A 262 9.65 -5.57 13.16
CA ARG A 262 10.43 -4.55 12.43
C ARG A 262 9.55 -3.38 11.97
N ARG A 263 8.27 -3.57 11.66
CA ARG A 263 7.35 -2.47 11.32
C ARG A 263 7.05 -1.65 12.55
N ASP A 264 6.69 -2.30 13.64
CA ASP A 264 6.23 -1.61 14.86
C ASP A 264 7.35 -0.90 15.63
N GLN A 265 8.62 -1.14 15.28
CA GLN A 265 9.76 -0.55 15.99
C GLN A 265 9.74 0.98 15.94
N SER A 266 9.94 1.63 17.09
CA SER A 266 10.15 3.07 17.16
C SER A 266 11.64 3.40 17.16
N VAL A 267 12.04 4.35 16.33
CA VAL A 267 13.45 4.77 16.22
C VAL A 267 13.64 6.11 16.92
N LYS A 268 14.66 6.19 17.77
CA LYS A 268 15.01 7.42 18.48
C LYS A 268 15.42 8.52 17.51
N THR A 269 14.83 9.71 17.66
CA THR A 269 15.09 10.90 16.84
C THR A 269 16.58 11.25 16.75
N ARG A 270 17.33 11.08 17.85
CA ARG A 270 18.78 11.31 17.85
C ARG A 270 19.53 10.44 16.83
N LEU A 271 19.27 9.14 16.83
CA LEU A 271 19.90 8.19 15.90
C LEU A 271 19.60 8.55 14.44
N LEU A 272 18.34 8.93 14.15
CA LEU A 272 17.93 9.35 12.82
C LEU A 272 18.66 10.61 12.37
N ASN A 273 18.76 11.62 13.24
CA ASN A 273 19.41 12.89 12.90
C ASN A 273 20.92 12.74 12.74
N ASP A 274 21.57 11.95 13.60
CA ASP A 274 22.99 11.61 13.47
C ASP A 274 23.26 10.89 12.14
N THR A 275 22.35 9.99 11.73
CA THR A 275 22.43 9.26 10.45
C THR A 275 22.25 10.20 9.26
N LEU A 276 21.23 11.08 9.30
CA LEU A 276 20.98 12.07 8.26
C LEU A 276 22.19 13.01 8.09
N GLN A 277 22.75 13.51 9.18
CA GLN A 277 23.89 14.42 9.15
C GLN A 277 25.11 13.76 8.51
N LYS A 278 25.43 12.51 8.91
CA LYS A 278 26.52 11.74 8.30
C LYS A 278 26.30 11.51 6.80
N ALA A 279 25.07 11.17 6.40
CA ALA A 279 24.73 10.96 5.01
C ALA A 279 24.91 12.23 4.17
N VAL A 280 24.42 13.37 4.66
CA VAL A 280 24.56 14.68 3.98
C VAL A 280 26.02 15.13 3.90
N GLN A 281 26.82 14.88 4.94
CA GLN A 281 28.26 15.20 4.93
C GLN A 281 29.04 14.33 3.93
N SER A 282 28.73 13.04 3.90
CA SER A 282 29.41 12.08 3.02
C SER A 282 29.04 12.29 1.55
N HIS A 283 27.78 12.61 1.29
CA HIS A 283 27.28 12.88 -0.05
C HIS A 283 26.31 14.07 -0.01
N PRO A 284 26.77 15.30 -0.29
CA PRO A 284 25.93 16.48 -0.29
C PRO A 284 24.84 16.40 -1.37
N PRO A 285 23.60 16.84 -1.08
CA PRO A 285 22.51 16.83 -2.06
C PRO A 285 22.76 17.86 -3.17
N ALA A 286 22.78 17.39 -4.42
CA ALA A 286 22.66 18.24 -5.60
C ALA A 286 21.18 18.36 -5.97
N GLY A 287 20.63 19.58 -5.93
CA GLY A 287 19.27 19.83 -6.38
C GLY A 287 19.18 20.02 -7.88
N LEU A 288 17.96 19.92 -8.41
CA LEU A 288 17.68 20.32 -9.78
C LEU A 288 17.72 21.85 -9.92
N LYS A 289 17.99 22.36 -11.14
CA LYS A 289 17.89 23.80 -11.48
C LYS A 289 18.77 24.73 -10.62
N ASN A 290 20.02 24.37 -10.37
CA ASN A 290 20.96 25.14 -9.53
C ASN A 290 20.45 25.42 -8.10
N THR A 291 19.57 24.57 -7.58
CA THR A 291 19.13 24.66 -6.19
C THR A 291 19.99 23.77 -5.30
N HIS A 292 20.13 24.18 -4.04
CA HIS A 292 20.82 23.41 -3.01
C HIS A 292 19.79 23.02 -1.93
N PRO A 293 19.21 21.80 -2.01
CA PRO A 293 18.36 21.27 -0.98
C PRO A 293 19.13 21.20 0.34
N LYS A 294 18.53 21.68 1.42
CA LYS A 294 19.13 21.61 2.77
C LYS A 294 18.23 20.77 3.64
N LEU A 295 18.68 19.55 3.95
CA LEU A 295 18.02 18.64 4.88
C LEU A 295 18.50 19.01 6.29
N ARG A 296 17.59 19.39 7.17
CA ARG A 296 17.94 19.89 8.51
C ARG A 296 17.79 18.81 9.58
N TYR A 297 16.63 18.19 9.62
CA TYR A 297 16.32 17.17 10.62
C TYR A 297 15.29 16.17 10.09
N ILE A 298 15.26 15.00 10.73
CA ILE A 298 14.38 13.89 10.40
C ILE A 298 13.66 13.40 11.66
N VAL A 299 12.39 13.01 11.49
CA VAL A 299 11.56 12.42 12.55
C VAL A 299 10.85 11.18 12.01
N HIS A 300 10.55 10.24 12.91
CA HIS A 300 9.73 9.07 12.63
C HIS A 300 8.30 9.36 13.10
N THR A 301 7.33 9.34 12.19
CA THR A 301 5.93 9.74 12.49
C THR A 301 5.00 8.55 12.64
N ASP A 302 5.15 7.53 11.80
CA ASP A 302 4.26 6.37 11.73
C ASP A 302 5.08 5.08 11.65
N THR A 303 4.54 3.97 12.14
CA THR A 303 5.26 2.68 12.23
C THR A 303 4.78 1.64 11.22
N SER A 304 3.54 1.71 10.71
CA SER A 304 3.02 0.72 9.76
C SER A 304 2.39 1.39 8.53
N PRO A 305 3.19 1.71 7.49
CA PRO A 305 4.64 1.49 7.37
C PRO A 305 5.49 2.50 8.16
N PRO A 306 6.78 2.20 8.41
CA PRO A 306 7.75 3.14 8.96
C PRO A 306 7.85 4.39 8.08
N TRP A 307 7.40 5.51 8.63
CA TRP A 307 7.29 6.78 7.92
C TRP A 307 8.22 7.82 8.53
N PHE A 308 9.10 8.36 7.68
CA PHE A 308 10.06 9.36 8.07
C PHE A 308 9.79 10.68 7.38
N VAL A 309 9.71 11.76 8.17
CA VAL A 309 9.55 13.12 7.65
C VAL A 309 10.87 13.86 7.79
N ILE A 310 11.40 14.33 6.66
CA ILE A 310 12.59 15.15 6.59
C ILE A 310 12.16 16.59 6.39
N TYR A 311 12.62 17.47 7.27
CA TYR A 311 12.35 18.90 7.22
C TYR A 311 13.58 19.66 6.74
N GLY A 312 13.34 20.73 6.00
CA GLY A 312 14.41 21.50 5.40
C GLY A 312 13.95 22.60 4.46
N SER A 313 14.80 22.92 3.49
CA SER A 313 14.51 23.92 2.45
C SER A 313 14.86 23.39 1.07
N ASN A 314 14.06 23.77 0.08
CA ASN A 314 14.24 23.40 -1.33
C ASN A 314 14.17 21.87 -1.54
N LEU A 315 13.47 21.14 -0.67
CA LEU A 315 13.44 19.68 -0.70
C LEU A 315 12.63 19.14 -1.89
N ARG A 316 11.71 19.94 -2.44
CA ARG A 316 10.99 19.62 -3.68
C ARG A 316 11.92 19.37 -4.88
N TYR A 317 13.13 19.93 -4.87
CA TYR A 317 14.12 19.78 -5.93
C TYR A 317 15.11 18.63 -5.70
N LEU A 318 14.89 17.83 -4.65
CA LEU A 318 15.71 16.68 -4.35
C LEU A 318 15.43 15.56 -5.36
N HIS A 319 16.47 15.17 -6.10
CA HIS A 319 16.35 14.12 -7.10
C HIS A 319 16.03 12.76 -6.45
N TRP A 320 15.32 11.88 -7.17
CA TRP A 320 14.90 10.57 -6.65
C TRP A 320 16.09 9.71 -6.21
N SER A 321 17.25 9.84 -6.87
CA SER A 321 18.44 9.04 -6.55
C SER A 321 18.96 9.34 -5.15
N TYR A 322 18.86 10.60 -4.72
CA TYR A 322 19.23 11.00 -3.37
C TYR A 322 18.23 10.45 -2.34
N LYS A 323 16.94 10.36 -2.68
CA LYS A 323 15.93 9.72 -1.83
C LYS A 323 16.26 8.23 -1.61
N ARG A 324 16.62 7.50 -2.67
CA ARG A 324 17.08 6.10 -2.54
C ARG A 324 18.38 5.98 -1.73
N TYR A 325 19.30 6.93 -1.90
CA TYR A 325 20.52 6.99 -1.10
C TYR A 325 20.20 7.11 0.39
N LEU A 326 19.31 8.04 0.77
CA LEU A 326 18.88 8.20 2.17
C LEU A 326 18.18 6.95 2.71
N GLU A 327 17.34 6.31 1.91
CA GLU A 327 16.73 5.03 2.28
C GLU A 327 17.79 3.97 2.61
N ARG A 328 18.79 3.81 1.74
CA ARG A 328 19.89 2.87 1.97
C ARG A 328 20.66 3.19 3.26
N GLN A 329 20.98 4.47 3.49
CA GLN A 329 21.67 4.89 4.72
C GLN A 329 20.85 4.60 5.99
N LEU A 330 19.52 4.73 5.93
CA LEU A 330 18.68 4.38 7.07
C LEU A 330 18.60 2.86 7.28
N ARG A 331 18.52 2.07 6.21
CA ARG A 331 18.54 0.59 6.29
C ARG A 331 19.86 0.01 6.81
N GLU A 332 20.96 0.74 6.67
CA GLU A 332 22.27 0.36 7.25
C GLU A 332 22.29 0.48 8.79
N VAL A 333 21.44 1.35 9.35
CA VAL A 333 21.41 1.65 10.80
C VAL A 333 20.22 1.00 11.49
N VAL A 334 19.12 0.78 10.76
CA VAL A 334 17.88 0.18 11.29
C VAL A 334 17.40 -0.96 10.39
N ASP A 335 17.18 -2.12 10.99
CA ASP A 335 16.70 -3.30 10.27
C ASP A 335 15.20 -3.19 9.93
N TYR A 336 14.93 -2.88 8.66
CA TYR A 336 13.59 -2.87 8.08
C TYR A 336 13.43 -3.94 6.98
N VAL A 337 14.13 -5.08 7.10
CA VAL A 337 13.98 -6.20 6.17
C VAL A 337 12.52 -6.67 6.13
N GLY A 338 11.97 -6.80 4.93
CA GLY A 338 10.57 -7.13 4.64
C GLY A 338 9.59 -5.98 4.81
N THR A 339 10.08 -4.75 5.02
CA THR A 339 9.26 -3.56 5.21
C THR A 339 9.67 -2.41 4.29
N PRO A 340 8.72 -1.76 3.60
CA PRO A 340 8.98 -0.52 2.87
C PRO A 340 9.18 0.62 3.85
N ILE A 341 10.15 1.48 3.57
CA ILE A 341 10.35 2.73 4.30
C ILE A 341 9.72 3.85 3.46
N LYS A 342 8.92 4.71 4.09
CA LYS A 342 8.30 5.87 3.42
C LYS A 342 8.95 7.16 3.86
N PHE A 343 9.16 8.08 2.92
CA PHE A 343 9.68 9.41 3.17
C PHE A 343 8.70 10.49 2.76
N SER A 344 8.56 11.50 3.61
CA SER A 344 8.00 12.80 3.25
C SER A 344 9.06 13.88 3.40
N PHE A 345 9.08 14.82 2.46
CA PHE A 345 10.01 15.94 2.47
C PHE A 345 9.21 17.24 2.60
N ARG A 346 9.38 17.95 3.71
CA ARG A 346 8.59 19.16 4.01
C ARG A 346 9.47 20.41 4.05
N ASP A 347 9.09 21.42 3.26
CA ASP A 347 9.75 22.73 3.23
C ASP A 347 9.25 23.60 4.40
N GLU A 348 10.16 24.13 5.23
CA GLU A 348 9.81 24.95 6.41
C GLU A 348 9.04 26.24 6.07
N LYS A 349 9.34 26.87 4.91
CA LYS A 349 8.64 28.08 4.47
C LYS A 349 7.15 27.83 4.23
N GLN A 350 6.81 26.64 3.75
CA GLN A 350 5.44 26.25 3.45
C GLN A 350 4.65 26.01 4.75
N LEU A 351 5.27 25.35 5.74
CA LEU A 351 4.67 25.13 7.07
C LEU A 351 4.40 26.42 7.85
N LYS A 352 5.28 27.43 7.72
CA LYS A 352 5.06 28.75 8.35
C LYS A 352 3.89 29.50 7.70
N ALA A 353 3.75 29.41 6.38
CA ALA A 353 2.64 30.00 5.65
C ALA A 353 1.29 29.31 6.00
N GLU A 354 1.28 27.97 6.05
CA GLU A 354 0.09 27.19 6.45
C GLU A 354 -0.34 27.46 7.89
N ARG A 355 0.61 27.64 8.82
CA ARG A 355 0.30 28.00 10.22
C ARG A 355 -0.22 29.41 10.38
N ALA A 356 0.30 30.37 9.61
CA ALA A 356 -0.21 31.74 9.60
C ALA A 356 -1.64 31.79 9.05
N ALA A 357 -1.91 31.12 7.92
CA ALA A 357 -3.24 31.04 7.34
C ALA A 357 -4.28 30.39 8.27
N LYS A 358 -3.90 29.37 9.05
CA LYS A 358 -4.79 28.77 10.06
C LYS A 358 -5.07 29.67 11.26
N GLN A 359 -4.09 30.46 11.69
CA GLN A 359 -4.30 31.42 12.78
C GLN A 359 -5.18 32.60 12.34
N ASP A 360 -5.08 33.02 11.09
CA ASP A 360 -5.92 34.07 10.51
C ASP A 360 -7.36 33.60 10.22
N ALA A 361 -7.60 32.29 10.14
CA ALA A 361 -8.93 31.70 9.95
C ALA A 361 -9.67 31.39 11.28
N GLU A 362 -8.96 31.36 12.40
CA GLU A 362 -9.53 31.15 13.75
C GLU A 362 -9.85 32.47 14.49
N VAL A 363 -9.54 33.63 13.89
CA VAL A 363 -9.85 34.99 14.38
C VAL A 363 -10.95 35.60 13.53
#